data_AF-A0A2E0IE37-F1
#
_entry.id   AF-A0A2E0IE37-F1
#
_cell.length_a   1.000
_cell.length_b   1.000
_cell.length_c   1.000
_cell.angle_alpha   90.00
_cell.angle_beta   90.00
_cell.angle_gamma   90.00
#
_symmetry.space_group_name_H-M   'P 1'
#
loop_
_entity.id
_entity.type
_entity.pdbx_description
1 polymer ?
#
loop_
_entity_poly.entity_id
_entity_poly.type
_entity_poly.pdbx_seq_one_letter_code
_entity_poly.pdbx_strand_id
1 'polypeptide(L)'
;MWARVISGIIGAFMLLQAFTWLIDPSSAAAGLSMSLLKGEGGNTQIGDFTSFFFTAGLMAIIGAYRSEHVWLYTTISLLGSAAVFRISAGLFHGTDFLTSAIVFEIVASILLLISANKIKSES
;
A
#
# COMPACT_ATOMS: atom_id res chain seq x y z
N MET A 1 -13.81 -17.52 -2.61
CA MET A 1 -13.65 -16.88 -3.95
C MET A 1 -13.53 -15.35 -3.89
N TRP A 2 -14.51 -14.62 -3.32
CA TRP A 2 -14.46 -13.15 -3.26
C TRP A 2 -13.24 -12.60 -2.49
N ALA A 3 -12.79 -13.25 -1.42
CA ALA A 3 -11.62 -12.83 -0.64
C ALA A 3 -10.35 -12.77 -1.51
N ARG A 4 -10.17 -13.74 -2.40
CA ARG A 4 -9.06 -13.76 -3.37
C ARG A 4 -9.18 -12.62 -4.38
N VAL A 5 -10.40 -12.32 -4.84
CA VAL A 5 -10.66 -11.22 -5.78
C VAL A 5 -10.33 -9.87 -5.14
N ILE A 6 -10.79 -9.63 -3.92
CA ILE A 6 -10.48 -8.38 -3.18
C ILE A 6 -8.98 -8.22 -3.00
N SER A 7 -8.29 -9.25 -2.50
CA SER A 7 -6.83 -9.22 -2.36
C SER A 7 -6.12 -9.00 -3.69
N GLY A 8 -6.61 -9.62 -4.76
CA GLY A 8 -6.09 -9.44 -6.12
C GLY A 8 -6.25 -8.01 -6.65
N ILE A 9 -7.42 -7.40 -6.46
CA ILE A 9 -7.69 -6.01 -6.89
C ILE A 9 -6.79 -5.03 -6.13
N ILE A 10 -6.70 -5.16 -4.81
CA ILE A 10 -5.83 -4.30 -3.99
C ILE A 10 -4.36 -4.50 -4.39
N GLY A 11 -3.93 -5.75 -4.59
CA GLY A 11 -2.58 -6.07 -5.03
C GLY A 11 -2.24 -5.46 -6.39
N ALA A 12 -3.14 -5.60 -7.37
CA ALA A 12 -2.96 -5.04 -8.70
C ALA A 12 -2.90 -3.50 -8.68
N PHE A 13 -3.76 -2.86 -7.89
CA PHE A 13 -3.72 -1.40 -7.71
C PHE A 13 -2.39 -0.95 -7.10
N MET A 14 -1.88 -1.63 -6.07
CA MET A 14 -0.56 -1.33 -5.50
C MET A 14 0.58 -1.51 -6.52
N LEU A 15 0.56 -2.58 -7.32
CA LEU A 15 1.56 -2.77 -8.38
C LEU A 15 1.50 -1.67 -9.45
N LEU A 16 0.30 -1.19 -9.78
CA LEU A 16 0.12 -0.04 -10.68
C LEU A 16 0.78 1.22 -10.10
N GLN A 17 0.62 1.47 -8.80
CA GLN A 17 1.30 2.59 -8.14
C GLN A 17 2.82 2.45 -8.18
N ALA A 18 3.35 1.25 -7.94
CA ALA A 18 4.79 0.98 -8.04
C ALA A 18 5.32 1.25 -9.47
N PHE A 19 4.59 0.80 -10.48
CA PHE A 19 4.93 1.04 -11.88
C PHE A 19 4.88 2.53 -12.24
N THR A 20 3.91 3.26 -11.69
CA THR A 20 3.80 4.71 -11.88
C THR A 20 5.00 5.43 -11.27
N TRP A 21 5.44 5.04 -10.07
CA TRP A 21 6.67 5.57 -9.47
C TRP A 21 7.93 5.29 -10.31
N LEU A 22 7.97 4.16 -11.03
CA LEU A 22 9.11 3.79 -11.87
C LEU A 22 9.16 4.61 -13.18
N ILE A 23 8.01 4.92 -13.77
CA ILE A 23 7.92 5.55 -15.10
C ILE A 23 7.72 7.06 -15.02
N ASP A 24 6.82 7.51 -14.15
CA ASP A 24 6.49 8.91 -13.96
C ASP A 24 6.42 9.23 -12.45
N PRO A 25 7.59 9.32 -11.80
CA PRO A 25 7.67 9.64 -10.37
C PRO A 25 7.12 11.03 -10.04
N SER A 26 7.06 11.95 -11.00
CA SER A 26 6.49 13.29 -10.78
C SER A 26 4.98 13.20 -10.58
N SER A 27 4.28 12.47 -11.46
CA SER A 27 2.84 12.24 -11.32
C SER A 27 2.52 11.38 -10.09
N ALA A 28 3.35 10.36 -9.79
CA ALA A 28 3.17 9.51 -8.62
C ALA A 28 3.28 10.31 -7.30
N ALA A 29 4.29 11.18 -7.20
CA ALA A 29 4.48 12.11 -6.10
C ALA A 29 3.27 13.06 -5.95
N ALA A 30 2.82 13.67 -7.05
CA ALA A 30 1.66 14.56 -7.03
C ALA A 30 0.38 13.85 -6.52
N GLY A 31 0.18 12.58 -6.87
CA GLY A 31 -0.94 11.77 -6.38
C GLY A 31 -0.94 11.55 -4.86
N LEU A 32 0.22 11.69 -4.20
CA LEU A 32 0.37 11.65 -2.74
C LEU A 32 0.57 13.06 -2.14
N SER A 33 0.19 14.11 -2.87
CA SER A 33 0.33 15.52 -2.45
C SER A 33 1.76 15.90 -2.05
N MET A 34 2.75 15.28 -2.69
CA MET A 34 4.17 15.58 -2.49
C MET A 34 4.80 16.09 -3.79
N SER A 35 5.79 16.97 -3.66
CA SER A 35 6.68 17.30 -4.77
C SER A 35 7.74 16.21 -4.93
N LEU A 36 8.15 15.95 -6.18
CA LEU A 36 9.31 15.11 -6.43
C LEU A 36 10.60 15.85 -6.02
N LEU A 37 11.38 15.24 -5.12
CA LEU A 37 12.64 15.79 -4.64
C LEU A 37 13.74 15.69 -5.71
N LYS A 38 14.78 16.53 -5.59
CA LYS A 38 15.95 16.52 -6.48
C LYS A 38 17.14 15.83 -5.82
N GLY A 39 18.09 15.37 -6.64
CA GLY A 39 19.33 14.74 -6.18
C GLY A 39 19.06 13.44 -5.43
N GLU A 40 19.86 13.18 -4.39
CA GLU A 40 19.78 11.95 -3.59
C GLU A 40 18.42 11.79 -2.89
N GLY A 41 17.81 12.89 -2.42
CA GLY A 41 16.48 12.84 -1.82
C GLY A 41 15.41 12.32 -2.78
N GLY A 42 15.51 12.66 -4.07
CA GLY A 42 14.64 12.10 -5.10
C GLY A 42 14.89 10.62 -5.36
N ASN A 43 16.15 10.18 -5.34
CA ASN A 43 16.51 8.77 -5.46
C ASN A 43 15.92 7.94 -4.31
N THR A 44 16.09 8.39 -3.07
CA THR A 44 15.50 7.76 -1.89
C THR A 44 13.98 7.74 -1.98
N GLN A 45 13.34 8.87 -2.31
CA GLN A 45 11.89 8.94 -2.46
C GLN A 45 11.36 7.93 -3.49
N ILE A 46 11.96 7.87 -4.68
CA ILE A 46 11.55 6.92 -5.72
C ILE A 46 11.77 5.48 -5.26
N GLY A 47 12.94 5.17 -4.70
CA GLY A 47 13.26 3.81 -4.23
C GLY A 47 12.33 3.33 -3.12
N ASP A 48 12.11 4.15 -2.11
CA ASP A 48 11.31 3.81 -0.94
C ASP A 48 9.82 3.64 -1.31
N PHE A 49 9.23 4.56 -2.07
CA PHE A 49 7.83 4.42 -2.47
C PHE A 49 7.62 3.32 -3.51
N THR A 50 8.53 3.15 -4.47
CA THR A 50 8.43 2.04 -5.44
C THR A 50 8.48 0.70 -4.72
N SER A 51 9.43 0.51 -3.80
CA SER A 51 9.56 -0.74 -3.05
C SER A 51 8.40 -0.99 -2.09
N PHE A 52 7.87 0.06 -1.44
CA PHE A 52 6.66 -0.01 -0.62
C PHE A 52 5.47 -0.54 -1.42
N PHE A 53 5.12 0.11 -2.53
CA PHE A 53 3.98 -0.28 -3.36
C PHE A 53 4.19 -1.63 -4.05
N PHE A 54 5.41 -1.91 -4.52
CA PHE A 54 5.74 -3.18 -5.14
C PHE A 54 5.58 -4.34 -4.17
N THR A 55 6.11 -4.21 -2.96
CA THR A 55 6.04 -5.27 -1.94
C THR A 55 4.60 -5.47 -1.48
N ALA A 56 3.88 -4.39 -1.20
CA ALA A 56 2.46 -4.44 -0.84
C ALA A 56 1.63 -5.15 -1.94
N GLY A 57 1.88 -4.80 -3.20
CA GLY A 57 1.17 -5.37 -4.34
C GLY A 57 1.51 -6.83 -4.58
N LEU A 58 2.80 -7.18 -4.66
CA LEU A 58 3.27 -8.52 -4.95
C LEU A 58 2.77 -9.53 -3.90
N MET A 59 2.88 -9.20 -2.61
CA MET A 59 2.47 -10.09 -1.53
C MET A 59 0.95 -10.32 -1.53
N ALA A 60 0.16 -9.29 -1.83
CA ALA A 60 -1.29 -9.43 -1.98
C ALA A 60 -1.68 -10.30 -3.17
N ILE A 61 -1.00 -10.15 -4.32
CA ILE A 61 -1.20 -11.01 -5.50
C ILE A 61 -0.84 -12.46 -5.20
N ILE A 62 0.29 -12.72 -4.52
CA ILE A 62 0.69 -14.08 -4.13
C ILE A 62 -0.36 -14.69 -3.20
N GLY A 63 -0.81 -13.96 -2.19
CA GLY A 63 -1.85 -14.42 -1.27
C GLY A 63 -3.18 -14.72 -1.97
N ALA A 64 -3.56 -13.87 -2.93
CA ALA A 64 -4.75 -14.08 -3.75
C ALA A 64 -4.62 -15.31 -4.67
N TYR A 65 -3.48 -15.45 -5.35
CA TYR A 65 -3.23 -16.52 -6.30
C TYR A 65 -3.12 -17.88 -5.61
N ARG A 66 -2.29 -17.98 -4.58
CA ARG A 66 -2.06 -19.23 -3.81
C ARG A 66 -3.18 -19.56 -2.83
N SER A 67 -4.06 -18.61 -2.53
CA SER A 67 -5.07 -18.77 -1.48
C SER A 67 -4.45 -19.07 -0.11
N GLU A 68 -3.34 -18.40 0.19
CA GLU A 68 -2.59 -18.56 1.43
C GLU A 68 -2.62 -17.24 2.21
N HIS A 69 -3.30 -17.23 3.36
CA HIS A 69 -3.58 -16.01 4.13
C HIS A 69 -2.32 -15.32 4.67
N VAL A 70 -1.24 -16.08 4.93
CA VAL A 70 0.01 -15.57 5.51
C VAL A 70 0.63 -14.46 4.66
N TRP A 71 0.54 -14.56 3.33
CA TRP A 71 1.09 -13.56 2.41
C TRP A 71 0.39 -12.20 2.51
N LEU A 72 -0.87 -12.14 2.94
CA LEU A 72 -1.62 -10.90 3.03
C LEU A 72 -1.18 -10.03 4.21
N TYR A 73 -0.58 -10.61 5.26
CA TYR A 73 -0.16 -9.85 6.43
C TYR A 73 0.94 -8.83 6.14
N THR A 74 1.81 -9.08 5.16
CA THR A 74 2.81 -8.10 4.74
C THR A 74 2.16 -6.85 4.15
N THR A 75 1.18 -7.02 3.25
CA THR A 75 0.44 -5.90 2.67
C THR A 75 -0.39 -5.17 3.73
N ILE A 76 -1.04 -5.90 4.63
CA ILE A 76 -1.78 -5.32 5.76
C ILE A 76 -0.84 -4.51 6.66
N SER A 77 0.36 -5.02 6.95
CA SER A 77 1.35 -4.33 7.77
C SER A 77 1.81 -3.04 7.11
N LEU A 78 2.16 -3.07 5.82
CA LEU A 78 2.60 -1.87 5.09
C LEU A 78 1.51 -0.79 5.04
N LEU A 79 0.29 -1.14 4.63
CA LEU A 79 -0.80 -0.15 4.53
C LEU A 79 -1.28 0.32 5.91
N GLY A 80 -1.46 -0.60 6.86
CA GLY A 80 -1.93 -0.28 8.20
C GLY A 80 -0.94 0.60 8.96
N SER A 81 0.36 0.29 8.87
CA SER A 81 1.40 1.12 9.48
C SER A 81 1.54 2.48 8.77
N ALA A 82 1.40 2.55 7.45
CA ALA A 82 1.39 3.82 6.73
C ALA A 82 0.27 4.75 7.21
N ALA A 83 -0.94 4.24 7.44
CA ALA A 83 -2.03 5.02 8.02
C ALA A 83 -1.67 5.53 9.43
N VAL A 84 -1.16 4.66 10.29
CA VAL A 84 -0.76 5.01 11.67
C VAL A 84 0.31 6.09 11.69
N PHE A 85 1.35 5.94 10.87
CA PHE A 85 2.46 6.88 10.85
C PHE A 85 2.10 8.20 10.18
N ARG A 86 1.20 8.19 9.20
CA ARG A 86 0.67 9.42 8.60
C ARG A 86 -0.24 10.19 9.55
N ILE A 87 -1.06 9.50 10.34
CA ILE A 87 -1.82 10.14 11.44
C ILE A 87 -0.86 10.71 12.49
N SER A 88 0.16 9.94 12.88
CA SER A 88 1.20 10.40 13.81
C SER A 88 1.94 11.64 13.28
N ALA A 89 2.23 11.70 11.98
CA ALA A 89 2.86 12.86 11.35
C ALA A 89 1.98 14.13 11.47
N GLY A 90 0.66 14.01 11.31
CA GLY A 90 -0.24 15.14 11.51
C GLY A 90 -0.34 15.56 12.97
N LEU A 91 -0.43 14.60 13.89
CA LEU A 91 -0.59 14.86 15.32
C LEU A 91 0.67 15.43 15.99
N PHE A 92 1.86 14.92 15.63
CA PHE A 92 3.10 15.21 16.37
C PHE A 92 4.06 16.14 15.63
N HIS A 93 3.97 16.24 14.30
CA HIS A 93 4.85 17.06 13.48
C HIS A 93 4.14 18.22 12.77
N GLY A 94 2.84 18.42 13.03
CA GLY A 94 2.07 19.56 12.52
C GLY A 94 1.88 19.55 11.00
N THR A 95 1.96 18.38 10.37
CA THR A 95 1.71 18.22 8.92
C THR A 95 0.21 18.13 8.63
N ASP A 96 -0.19 18.50 7.42
CA ASP A 96 -1.57 18.29 6.97
C ASP A 96 -1.87 16.79 6.85
N PHE A 97 -3.07 16.39 7.27
CA PHE A 97 -3.52 15.00 7.10
C PHE A 97 -3.85 14.74 5.63
N LEU A 98 -3.11 13.84 5.00
CA LEU A 98 -3.47 13.32 3.68
C LEU A 98 -4.62 12.30 3.82
N THR A 99 -5.82 12.81 4.14
CA THR A 99 -7.02 12.04 4.52
C THR A 99 -7.41 11.00 3.46
N SER A 100 -7.28 11.32 2.17
CA SER A 100 -7.58 10.39 1.08
C SER A 100 -6.72 9.11 1.16
N ALA A 101 -5.41 9.26 1.39
CA ALA A 101 -4.49 8.14 1.56
C ALA A 101 -4.78 7.37 2.85
N ILE A 102 -4.99 8.08 3.97
CA ILE A 102 -5.29 7.44 5.27
C ILE A 102 -6.56 6.58 5.17
N VAL A 103 -7.63 7.10 4.58
CA VAL A 103 -8.88 6.37 4.41
C VAL A 103 -8.67 5.14 3.53
N PHE A 104 -7.97 5.30 2.40
CA PHE A 104 -7.65 4.18 1.52
C PHE A 104 -6.87 3.07 2.26
N GLU A 105 -5.82 3.45 2.98
CA GLU A 105 -4.94 2.53 3.71
C GLU A 105 -5.70 1.75 4.80
N ILE A 106 -6.55 2.43 5.57
CA ILE A 106 -7.39 1.79 6.60
C ILE A 106 -8.38 0.82 5.96
N VAL A 107 -9.12 1.27 4.94
CA VAL A 107 -10.14 0.45 4.29
C VAL A 107 -9.51 -0.77 3.62
N ALA A 108 -8.42 -0.59 2.87
CA ALA A 108 -7.70 -1.68 2.23
C ALA A 108 -7.15 -2.67 3.26
N SER A 109 -6.57 -2.20 4.37
CA SER A 109 -6.05 -3.05 5.44
C SER A 109 -7.15 -3.89 6.10
N ILE A 110 -8.30 -3.28 6.39
CA ILE A 110 -9.46 -3.99 6.97
C ILE A 110 -9.99 -5.03 5.98
N LEU A 111 -10.15 -4.68 4.70
CA LEU A 111 -10.62 -5.61 3.66
C LEU A 111 -9.65 -6.78 3.47
N LEU A 112 -8.34 -6.53 3.48
CA LEU A 112 -7.33 -7.58 3.42
C LEU A 112 -7.32 -8.45 4.67
N LEU A 113 -7.53 -7.87 5.86
CA LEU A 113 -7.63 -8.63 7.11
C LEU A 113 -8.85 -9.56 7.12
N ILE A 114 -10.00 -9.05 6.67
CA ILE A 114 -11.22 -9.84 6.47
C ILE A 114 -10.96 -10.96 5.44
N SER A 115 -10.28 -10.63 4.33
CA SER A 115 -9.93 -11.61 3.29
C SER A 115 -8.97 -12.69 3.80
N ALA A 116 -7.97 -12.31 4.59
CA ALA A 116 -7.03 -13.23 5.24
C ALA A 116 -7.75 -14.18 6.21
N ASN A 117 -8.65 -13.68 7.05
CA ASN A 117 -9.45 -14.51 7.94
C ASN A 117 -10.35 -15.48 7.18
N LYS A 118 -10.95 -15.03 6.07
CA LYS A 118 -11.78 -15.89 5.22
C LYS A 118 -10.96 -17.00 4.57
N ILE A 119 -9.81 -16.66 3.98
CA ILE A 119 -8.90 -17.64 3.37
C ILE A 119 -8.40 -18.64 4.43
N LYS A 120 -8.06 -18.17 5.64
CA LYS A 120 -7.65 -19.03 6.76
C LYS A 120 -8.76 -20.00 7.21
N SER A 121 -10.03 -19.58 7.15
CA SER A 121 -11.15 -20.47 7.50
C SER A 121 -11.45 -21.53 6.43
N GLU A 122 -10.94 -21.35 5.22
CA GLU A 122 -11.12 -22.25 4.07
C GLU A 122 -9.92 -23.19 3.87
N SER A 123 -8.82 -22.99 4.62
CA SER A 123 -7.59 -23.81 4.62
C SER A 123 -7.59 -24.81 5.77
#